data_AF-A0A674GFS2-F1
#
_entry.id   AF-A0A674GFS2-F1
#
_cell.length_a   1.000
_cell.length_b   1.000
_cell.length_c   1.000
_cell.angle_alpha   90.00
_cell.angle_beta   90.00
_cell.angle_gamma   90.00
#
_symmetry.space_group_name_H-M   'P 1'
#
loop_
_entity.id
_entity.type
_entity.pdbx_description
1 polymer ?
#
loop_
_entity_poly.entity_id
_entity_poly.type
_entity_poly.pdbx_seq_one_letter_code
_entity_poly.pdbx_strand_id
1 'polypeptide(L)'
;MVGRGGWRVPERWTKYAPLGRRVPGTRFVAFKVPLSKGFDHNLLPAERFSPQDLIRKVQERKEELGLIIDLTFTTRYYGREELPPALCHAKVPTMGHQVPGRKSFMRFRSLVGKFLEDNGDNDKLIGVHCTHGLNRTGYLVCRYLIEVEGMEPNTAIELFNKARGHPMERRNYIQDLQRRAQSCELKSLGSDLLRRKGSDPAKPPLAVPRNPGSARQGRLPGPTAQGQPQGLGQRKQKKLEHQEHNHLEMEQQEKRKQNNLEEKEQNHLEQRKKKKQNHLEQNHLQQNHLEQRKPKKPKLQEMEHQEQRKQNHLEQNYPEQRQQKKPKLQEMEYQEQRKQKKQNYLEQNNLEQRQQKKPKLQEMEHQEQRKQKKHDHVKQNKLEHQEQNHLETEQLEHQEQNRVEQKKLKKLKLQEQEHQEQRKQKKLDKRQQKQQNCLEQNHLEVQQQEQRRHKKPDKRWQEQNCLEQNALEHRQQNHLETEQRKQKKRDKRQQKKQNCLEQNALEQRQQDFLEQNFLEQNHLEQRKQKKPDKRWQKEQKLQQPCSVPPRNCSLSPRPKKKKKQQQQDMW
;
A
#
# COMPACT_ATOMS: atom_id res chain seq x y z
N MET A 1 19.00 18.36 -8.93
CA MET A 1 18.14 18.06 -10.10
C MET A 1 16.98 17.19 -9.63
N VAL A 2 15.73 17.68 -9.72
CA VAL A 2 14.53 16.89 -9.40
C VAL A 2 14.24 15.96 -10.57
N GLY A 3 14.12 14.66 -10.30
CA GLY A 3 14.25 13.58 -11.28
C GLY A 3 13.23 13.60 -12.42
N ARG A 4 13.70 13.22 -13.62
CA ARG A 4 12.99 13.12 -14.91
C ARG A 4 11.86 12.06 -14.96
N GLY A 5 11.26 11.69 -13.82
CA GLY A 5 10.26 10.61 -13.71
C GLY A 5 8.79 11.06 -13.54
N GLY A 6 8.55 12.33 -13.20
CA GLY A 6 7.21 12.83 -12.81
C GLY A 6 6.14 12.73 -13.91
N TRP A 7 6.54 12.80 -15.18
CA TRP A 7 5.63 13.00 -16.32
C TRP A 7 5.55 11.82 -17.31
N ARG A 8 6.13 10.66 -16.95
CA ARG A 8 6.04 9.45 -17.77
C ARG A 8 4.59 8.94 -17.85
N VAL A 9 4.04 8.83 -19.05
CA VAL A 9 2.70 8.26 -19.31
C VAL A 9 2.65 6.80 -18.82
N PRO A 10 1.58 6.37 -18.12
CA PRO A 10 1.47 4.98 -17.68
C PRO A 10 1.48 3.99 -18.83
N GLU A 11 2.10 2.84 -18.62
CA GLU A 11 2.19 1.80 -19.64
C GLU A 11 0.80 1.40 -20.17
N ARG A 12 0.70 1.23 -21.49
CA ARG A 12 -0.53 0.90 -22.23
C ARG A 12 -1.69 1.90 -22.06
N TRP A 13 -1.49 3.07 -21.46
CA TRP A 13 -2.58 4.03 -21.22
C TRP A 13 -3.25 4.52 -22.51
N THR A 14 -2.49 4.67 -23.59
CA THR A 14 -3.00 5.05 -24.92
C THR A 14 -3.84 3.95 -25.58
N LYS A 15 -3.67 2.68 -25.19
CA LYS A 15 -4.39 1.52 -25.76
C LYS A 15 -5.85 1.40 -25.32
N TYR A 16 -6.27 2.16 -24.29
CA TYR A 16 -7.63 2.09 -23.78
C TYR A 16 -8.43 3.35 -24.14
N ALA A 17 -9.70 3.15 -24.47
CA ALA A 17 -10.65 4.22 -24.74
C ALA A 17 -10.75 5.13 -23.50
N PRO A 18 -10.78 6.47 -23.69
CA PRO A 18 -10.81 7.43 -22.59
C PRO A 18 -11.98 7.24 -21.63
N LEU A 19 -13.20 7.13 -22.15
CA LEU A 19 -14.45 7.16 -21.41
C LEU A 19 -15.39 6.05 -21.90
N GLY A 20 -15.78 5.14 -21.01
CA GLY A 20 -16.85 4.16 -21.25
C GLY A 20 -18.23 4.81 -21.25
N ARG A 21 -19.26 4.05 -21.62
CA ARG A 21 -20.67 4.46 -21.48
C ARG A 21 -21.13 4.32 -20.02
N ARG A 22 -22.21 5.00 -19.68
CA ARG A 22 -22.96 4.73 -18.45
C ARG A 22 -23.33 3.26 -18.38
N VAL A 23 -23.10 2.64 -17.22
CA VAL A 23 -23.50 1.26 -16.95
C VAL A 23 -25.04 1.23 -16.82
N PRO A 24 -25.77 0.52 -17.71
CA PRO A 24 -27.23 0.56 -17.73
C PRO A 24 -27.87 0.20 -16.39
N GLY A 25 -28.96 0.88 -16.03
CA GLY A 25 -29.65 0.66 -14.75
C GLY A 25 -28.90 1.18 -13.52
N THR A 26 -27.79 1.92 -13.71
CA THR A 26 -26.98 2.47 -12.62
C THR A 26 -26.60 3.91 -12.92
N ARG A 27 -25.96 4.59 -11.97
CA ARG A 27 -25.34 5.92 -12.17
C ARG A 27 -23.82 5.84 -12.33
N PHE A 28 -23.25 4.67 -12.64
CA PHE A 28 -21.81 4.53 -12.81
C PHE A 28 -21.35 4.82 -14.25
N VAL A 29 -20.22 5.52 -14.36
CA VAL A 29 -19.46 5.64 -15.60
C VAL A 29 -17.97 5.40 -15.32
N ALA A 30 -17.32 4.61 -16.16
CA ALA A 30 -15.92 4.24 -15.99
C ALA A 30 -15.03 4.88 -17.06
N PHE A 31 -13.86 5.40 -16.65
CA PHE A 31 -12.89 6.02 -17.55
C PHE A 31 -11.45 5.73 -17.11
N LYS A 32 -10.49 5.87 -18.04
CA LYS A 32 -9.06 5.82 -17.69
C LYS A 32 -8.65 7.11 -16.97
N VAL A 33 -7.51 7.12 -16.27
CA VAL A 33 -7.11 8.33 -15.54
C VAL A 33 -6.90 9.50 -16.53
N PRO A 34 -7.53 10.67 -16.33
CA PRO A 34 -7.16 11.86 -17.07
C PRO A 34 -5.76 12.31 -16.65
N LEU A 35 -4.97 12.81 -17.61
CA LEU A 35 -3.61 13.26 -17.37
C LEU A 35 -3.55 14.78 -17.48
N SER A 36 -2.92 15.43 -16.50
CA SER A 36 -2.67 16.87 -16.50
C SER A 36 -1.80 17.29 -17.68
N LYS A 37 -1.83 18.59 -18.03
CA LYS A 37 -1.07 19.16 -19.15
C LYS A 37 0.44 18.85 -19.10
N GLY A 38 0.99 18.58 -17.92
CA GLY A 38 2.39 18.19 -17.77
C GLY A 38 2.74 16.89 -18.51
N PHE A 39 1.78 16.04 -18.86
CA PHE A 39 2.00 14.82 -19.65
C PHE A 39 1.95 15.02 -21.18
N ASP A 40 1.50 16.20 -21.65
CA ASP A 40 1.22 16.46 -23.07
C ASP A 40 2.43 16.30 -23.99
N HIS A 41 3.65 16.52 -23.49
CA HIS A 41 4.89 16.36 -24.26
C HIS A 41 5.20 14.90 -24.61
N ASN A 42 4.56 13.94 -23.93
CA ASN A 42 4.71 12.50 -24.17
C ASN A 42 3.50 11.89 -24.89
N LEU A 43 2.57 12.72 -25.40
CA LEU A 43 1.32 12.29 -26.02
C LEU A 43 1.06 13.07 -27.30
N LEU A 44 0.59 12.37 -28.34
CA LEU A 44 0.06 13.04 -29.53
C LEU A 44 -1.22 13.80 -29.17
N PRO A 45 -1.55 14.92 -29.84
CA PRO A 45 -2.76 15.69 -29.55
C PRO A 45 -4.05 14.85 -29.53
N ALA A 46 -4.18 13.90 -30.46
CA ALA A 46 -5.34 13.00 -30.54
C ALA A 46 -5.42 11.97 -29.39
N GLU A 47 -4.31 11.69 -28.71
CA GLU A 47 -4.25 10.74 -27.59
C GLU A 47 -4.51 11.40 -26.23
N ARG A 48 -4.48 12.74 -26.17
CA ARG A 48 -4.65 13.49 -24.92
C ARG A 48 -6.03 13.27 -24.33
N PHE A 49 -6.04 13.19 -23.01
CA PHE A 49 -7.27 13.07 -22.24
C PHE A 49 -7.03 13.73 -20.87
N SER A 50 -7.33 15.01 -20.82
CA SER A 50 -7.23 15.87 -19.64
C SER A 50 -8.50 15.82 -18.77
N PRO A 51 -8.46 16.35 -17.53
CA PRO A 51 -9.66 16.52 -16.72
C PRO A 51 -10.75 17.33 -17.46
N GLN A 52 -10.37 18.35 -18.23
CA GLN A 52 -11.30 19.15 -19.04
C GLN A 52 -11.91 18.32 -20.17
N ASP A 53 -11.12 17.44 -20.82
CA ASP A 53 -11.63 16.52 -21.83
C ASP A 53 -12.63 15.51 -21.26
N LEU A 54 -12.42 15.05 -20.02
CA LEU A 54 -13.38 14.20 -19.31
C LEU A 54 -14.72 14.91 -19.14
N ILE A 55 -14.73 16.13 -18.58
CA ILE A 55 -15.97 16.88 -18.36
C ILE A 55 -16.68 17.15 -19.68
N ARG A 56 -15.95 17.63 -20.69
CA ARG A 56 -16.50 17.92 -22.01
C ARG A 56 -17.11 16.67 -22.66
N LYS A 57 -16.41 15.53 -22.65
CA LYS A 57 -16.92 14.26 -23.22
C LYS A 57 -18.16 13.71 -22.52
N VAL A 58 -18.32 13.99 -21.21
CA VAL A 58 -19.54 13.62 -20.48
C VAL A 58 -20.68 14.56 -20.86
N GLN A 59 -20.42 15.87 -20.93
CA GLN A 59 -21.42 16.88 -21.36
C GLN A 59 -21.88 16.69 -22.81
N GLU A 60 -20.97 16.30 -23.72
CA GLU A 60 -21.29 15.94 -25.12
C GLU A 60 -22.34 14.82 -25.20
N ARG A 61 -22.46 13.98 -24.16
CA ARG A 61 -23.46 12.91 -24.05
C ARG A 61 -24.73 13.34 -23.30
N LYS A 62 -24.86 14.62 -22.96
CA LYS A 62 -25.94 15.18 -22.13
C LYS A 62 -26.04 14.53 -20.75
N GLU A 63 -24.89 14.11 -20.21
CA GLU A 63 -24.74 13.58 -18.86
C GLU A 63 -23.94 14.59 -18.02
N GLU A 64 -24.01 14.47 -16.68
CA GLU A 64 -23.25 15.31 -15.75
C GLU A 64 -22.56 14.42 -14.71
N LEU A 65 -21.30 14.69 -14.35
CA LEU A 65 -20.64 14.04 -13.21
C LEU A 65 -20.97 14.77 -11.91
N GLY A 66 -21.37 14.02 -10.88
CA GLY A 66 -21.54 14.56 -9.52
C GLY A 66 -20.43 14.13 -8.55
N LEU A 67 -19.82 12.96 -8.79
CA LEU A 67 -18.73 12.42 -7.98
C LEU A 67 -17.69 11.72 -8.85
N ILE A 68 -16.41 11.97 -8.60
CA ILE A 68 -15.29 11.16 -9.07
C ILE A 68 -14.71 10.35 -7.91
N ILE A 69 -14.59 9.04 -8.10
CA ILE A 69 -13.86 8.13 -7.22
C ILE A 69 -12.56 7.71 -7.92
N ASP A 70 -11.45 8.22 -7.41
CA ASP A 70 -10.09 7.93 -7.89
C ASP A 70 -9.49 6.75 -7.13
N LEU A 71 -9.27 5.65 -7.84
CA LEU A 71 -8.72 4.40 -7.31
C LEU A 71 -7.19 4.27 -7.48
N THR A 72 -6.54 5.25 -8.11
CA THR A 72 -5.10 5.21 -8.31
C THR A 72 -4.36 5.34 -6.99
N PHE A 73 -3.20 4.67 -6.86
CA PHE A 73 -2.39 4.67 -5.63
C PHE A 73 -1.39 5.84 -5.59
N THR A 74 -1.49 6.78 -6.52
CA THR A 74 -0.59 7.93 -6.67
C THR A 74 -1.42 9.18 -6.95
N THR A 75 -0.90 10.36 -6.64
CA THR A 75 -1.54 11.66 -6.87
C THR A 75 -0.92 12.43 -8.03
N ARG A 76 0.01 11.84 -8.78
CA ARG A 76 0.81 12.53 -9.82
C ARG A 76 0.08 12.85 -11.12
N TYR A 77 -1.12 12.31 -11.34
CA TYR A 77 -1.76 12.35 -12.67
C TYR A 77 -2.48 13.66 -12.94
N TYR A 78 -3.29 14.11 -11.99
CA TYR A 78 -4.00 15.38 -12.03
C TYR A 78 -4.34 15.83 -10.61
N GLY A 79 -4.52 17.13 -10.44
CA GLY A 79 -4.92 17.76 -9.18
C GLY A 79 -6.42 17.96 -9.07
N ARG A 80 -6.93 18.08 -7.84
CA ARG A 80 -8.35 18.40 -7.59
C ARG A 80 -8.73 19.76 -8.18
N GLU A 81 -7.79 20.69 -8.15
CA GLU A 81 -7.85 22.04 -8.68
C GLU A 81 -8.09 22.10 -10.20
N GLU A 82 -7.81 21.02 -10.93
CA GLU A 82 -8.09 20.93 -12.37
C GLU A 82 -9.54 20.53 -12.69
N LEU A 83 -10.31 20.11 -11.67
CA LEU A 83 -11.71 19.73 -11.80
C LEU A 83 -12.64 20.87 -11.37
N PRO A 84 -13.87 20.94 -11.90
CA PRO A 84 -14.86 21.93 -11.48
C PRO A 84 -15.08 21.92 -9.95
N PRO A 85 -15.24 23.08 -9.29
CA PRO A 85 -15.45 23.15 -7.84
C PRO A 85 -16.67 22.35 -7.36
N ALA A 86 -17.76 22.38 -8.13
CA ALA A 86 -19.00 21.66 -7.81
C ALA A 86 -18.88 20.12 -7.91
N LEU A 87 -17.89 19.60 -8.64
CA LEU A 87 -17.72 18.16 -8.85
C LEU A 87 -17.00 17.51 -7.66
N CYS A 88 -17.68 16.68 -6.87
CA CYS A 88 -17.03 16.01 -5.75
C CYS A 88 -15.91 15.06 -6.23
N HIS A 89 -14.80 14.99 -5.50
CA HIS A 89 -13.69 14.09 -5.79
C HIS A 89 -13.25 13.38 -4.52
N ALA A 90 -13.19 12.05 -4.58
CA ALA A 90 -12.81 11.19 -3.47
C ALA A 90 -11.73 10.19 -3.89
N LYS A 91 -10.68 10.08 -3.06
CA LYS A 91 -9.59 9.14 -3.27
C LYS A 91 -9.84 7.85 -2.49
N VAL A 92 -9.76 6.69 -3.15
CA VAL A 92 -9.76 5.36 -2.53
C VAL A 92 -8.51 4.61 -3.02
N PRO A 93 -7.33 4.85 -2.41
CA PRO A 93 -6.07 4.27 -2.86
C PRO A 93 -6.19 2.74 -2.91
N THR A 94 -6.08 2.20 -4.12
CA THR A 94 -6.26 0.76 -4.35
C THR A 94 -5.00 0.20 -4.99
N MET A 95 -4.28 -0.65 -4.25
CA MET A 95 -3.08 -1.33 -4.74
C MET A 95 -3.38 -2.16 -5.99
N GLY A 96 -2.47 -2.14 -6.96
CA GLY A 96 -2.58 -2.97 -8.15
C GLY A 96 -2.32 -4.45 -7.85
N HIS A 97 -2.72 -5.34 -8.77
CA HIS A 97 -2.46 -6.79 -8.75
C HIS A 97 -3.19 -7.60 -7.69
N GLN A 98 -3.39 -7.05 -6.49
CA GLN A 98 -4.14 -7.71 -5.42
C GLN A 98 -5.64 -7.36 -5.49
N VAL A 99 -6.48 -8.28 -5.05
CA VAL A 99 -7.93 -8.06 -4.95
C VAL A 99 -8.17 -6.94 -3.93
N PRO A 100 -8.93 -5.88 -4.27
CA PRO A 100 -9.24 -4.81 -3.33
C PRO A 100 -9.86 -5.33 -2.02
N GLY A 101 -9.19 -5.04 -0.91
CA GLY A 101 -9.57 -5.55 0.41
C GLY A 101 -10.89 -4.96 0.93
N ARG A 102 -11.39 -5.54 2.04
CA ARG A 102 -12.67 -5.14 2.65
C ARG A 102 -12.72 -3.65 3.01
N LYS A 103 -11.62 -3.06 3.50
CA LYS A 103 -11.56 -1.63 3.85
C LYS A 103 -11.80 -0.73 2.64
N SER A 104 -11.12 -0.99 1.51
CA SER A 104 -11.30 -0.23 0.26
C SER A 104 -12.72 -0.36 -0.28
N PHE A 105 -13.29 -1.58 -0.24
CA PHE A 105 -14.67 -1.80 -0.67
C PHE A 105 -15.70 -1.09 0.23
N MET A 106 -15.56 -1.16 1.55
CA MET A 106 -16.47 -0.46 2.47
C MET A 106 -16.40 1.06 2.27
N ARG A 107 -15.22 1.62 2.03
CA ARG A 107 -15.07 3.04 1.71
C ARG A 107 -15.75 3.39 0.38
N PHE A 108 -15.53 2.59 -0.66
CA PHE A 108 -16.19 2.75 -1.95
C PHE A 108 -17.72 2.71 -1.81
N ARG A 109 -18.26 1.68 -1.15
CA ARG A 109 -19.70 1.52 -0.86
C ARG A 109 -20.26 2.72 -0.11
N SER A 110 -19.57 3.21 0.91
CA SER A 110 -20.00 4.37 1.70
C SER A 110 -20.05 5.65 0.86
N LEU A 111 -19.05 5.89 -0.01
CA LEU A 111 -19.04 7.05 -0.90
C LEU A 111 -20.18 7.00 -1.92
N VAL A 112 -20.40 5.83 -2.52
CA VAL A 112 -21.50 5.63 -3.47
C VAL A 112 -22.85 5.81 -2.77
N GLY A 113 -23.07 5.14 -1.63
CA GLY A 113 -24.33 5.23 -0.90
C GLY A 113 -24.66 6.65 -0.48
N LYS A 114 -23.68 7.38 0.10
CA LYS A 114 -23.86 8.78 0.47
C LYS A 114 -24.19 9.65 -0.75
N PHE A 115 -23.46 9.47 -1.86
CA PHE A 115 -23.73 10.26 -3.06
C PHE A 115 -25.15 10.03 -3.59
N LEU A 116 -25.61 8.78 -3.64
CA LEU A 116 -26.96 8.44 -4.11
C LEU A 116 -28.04 9.01 -3.17
N GLU A 117 -27.80 9.00 -1.86
CA GLU A 117 -28.70 9.60 -0.85
C GLU A 117 -28.76 11.12 -1.02
N ASP A 118 -27.61 11.79 -1.10
CA ASP A 118 -27.51 13.26 -1.23
C ASP A 118 -27.99 13.77 -2.60
N ASN A 119 -28.12 12.90 -3.61
CA ASN A 119 -28.46 13.25 -4.99
C ASN A 119 -29.67 12.46 -5.52
N GLY A 120 -30.62 12.10 -4.65
CA GLY A 120 -31.82 11.36 -5.04
C GLY A 120 -32.76 12.12 -5.99
N ASP A 121 -32.60 13.45 -6.07
CA ASP A 121 -33.39 14.39 -6.87
C ASP A 121 -32.86 14.60 -8.30
N ASN A 122 -31.69 14.05 -8.62
CA ASN A 122 -31.02 14.25 -9.90
C ASN A 122 -30.39 12.97 -10.45
N ASP A 123 -29.95 13.01 -11.70
CA ASP A 123 -29.36 11.86 -12.40
C ASP A 123 -27.84 12.00 -12.63
N LYS A 124 -27.16 12.81 -11.81
CA LYS A 124 -25.70 12.99 -11.91
C LYS A 124 -24.94 11.68 -11.74
N LEU A 125 -23.88 11.48 -12.51
CA LEU A 125 -23.14 10.22 -12.53
C LEU A 125 -22.00 10.16 -11.50
N ILE A 126 -21.70 8.94 -11.09
CA ILE A 126 -20.52 8.54 -10.34
C ILE A 126 -19.47 8.08 -11.33
N GLY A 127 -18.48 8.94 -11.55
CA GLY A 127 -17.28 8.64 -12.30
C GLY A 127 -16.30 7.79 -11.50
N VAL A 128 -15.91 6.62 -12.00
CA VAL A 128 -14.92 5.77 -11.32
C VAL A 128 -13.74 5.51 -12.24
N HIS A 129 -12.53 5.77 -11.76
CA HIS A 129 -11.33 5.49 -12.53
C HIS A 129 -10.22 4.86 -11.70
N CYS A 130 -9.38 4.09 -12.39
CA CYS A 130 -8.05 3.73 -11.93
C CYS A 130 -7.06 4.24 -12.99
N THR A 131 -5.91 3.59 -13.18
CA THR A 131 -4.99 3.99 -14.27
C THR A 131 -5.63 3.80 -15.65
N HIS A 132 -6.18 2.61 -15.91
CA HIS A 132 -6.79 2.27 -17.22
C HIS A 132 -8.32 2.30 -17.21
N GLY A 133 -8.92 2.50 -16.04
CA GLY A 133 -10.39 2.46 -15.89
C GLY A 133 -11.00 1.08 -16.09
N LEU A 134 -10.22 0.02 -15.90
CA LEU A 134 -10.60 -1.34 -16.31
C LEU A 134 -10.66 -2.29 -15.12
N ASN A 135 -9.51 -2.73 -14.60
CA ASN A 135 -9.45 -3.82 -13.64
C ASN A 135 -9.94 -3.44 -12.23
N ARG A 136 -9.29 -2.47 -11.55
CA ARG A 136 -9.70 -2.04 -10.20
C ARG A 136 -11.07 -1.37 -10.21
N THR A 137 -11.32 -0.57 -11.25
CA THR A 137 -12.61 0.09 -11.51
C THR A 137 -13.72 -0.95 -11.65
N GLY A 138 -13.58 -1.87 -12.60
CA GLY A 138 -14.58 -2.91 -12.82
C GLY A 138 -14.77 -3.79 -11.61
N TYR A 139 -13.70 -4.17 -10.90
CA TYR A 139 -13.85 -4.95 -9.67
C TYR A 139 -14.72 -4.26 -8.63
N LEU A 140 -14.46 -2.99 -8.29
CA LEU A 140 -15.24 -2.30 -7.25
C LEU A 140 -16.67 -1.99 -7.71
N VAL A 141 -16.87 -1.64 -8.98
CA VAL A 141 -18.20 -1.44 -9.55
C VAL A 141 -18.99 -2.74 -9.53
N CYS A 142 -18.47 -3.83 -10.13
CA CYS A 142 -19.14 -5.12 -10.14
C CYS A 142 -19.40 -5.64 -8.72
N ARG A 143 -18.44 -5.51 -7.79
CA ARG A 143 -18.65 -5.93 -6.40
C ARG A 143 -19.75 -5.14 -5.71
N TYR A 144 -19.90 -3.85 -6.00
CA TYR A 144 -21.01 -3.05 -5.51
C TYR A 144 -22.34 -3.56 -6.08
N LEU A 145 -22.42 -3.81 -7.38
CA LEU A 145 -23.62 -4.36 -8.02
C LEU A 145 -24.01 -5.73 -7.44
N ILE A 146 -23.03 -6.58 -7.11
CA ILE A 146 -23.28 -7.90 -6.53
C ILE A 146 -23.72 -7.78 -5.06
N GLU A 147 -22.94 -7.09 -4.21
CA GLU A 147 -23.16 -7.09 -2.76
C GLU A 147 -24.20 -6.06 -2.28
N VAL A 148 -24.56 -5.08 -3.12
CA VAL A 148 -25.53 -4.02 -2.78
C VAL A 148 -26.80 -4.15 -3.62
N GLU A 149 -26.66 -4.25 -4.94
CA GLU A 149 -27.82 -4.34 -5.85
C GLU A 149 -28.29 -5.79 -6.08
N GLY A 150 -27.60 -6.79 -5.52
CA GLY A 150 -27.99 -8.20 -5.64
C GLY A 150 -27.82 -8.80 -7.04
N MET A 151 -27.03 -8.16 -7.91
CA MET A 151 -26.81 -8.60 -9.29
C MET A 151 -25.98 -9.89 -9.33
N GLU A 152 -26.33 -10.81 -10.23
CA GLU A 152 -25.53 -12.02 -10.46
C GLU A 152 -24.11 -11.63 -10.97
N PRO A 153 -23.03 -12.27 -10.47
CA PRO A 153 -21.67 -11.83 -10.77
C PRO A 153 -21.28 -11.78 -12.25
N ASN A 154 -21.62 -12.79 -13.05
CA ASN A 154 -21.26 -12.79 -14.47
C ASN A 154 -22.01 -11.69 -15.21
N THR A 155 -23.29 -11.50 -14.88
CA THR A 155 -24.13 -10.39 -15.38
C THR A 155 -23.50 -9.04 -15.05
N ALA A 156 -23.05 -8.83 -13.81
CA ALA A 156 -22.38 -7.59 -13.41
C ALA A 156 -21.06 -7.35 -14.16
N ILE A 157 -20.29 -8.42 -14.42
CA ILE A 157 -19.03 -8.36 -15.16
C ILE A 157 -19.29 -8.04 -16.64
N GLU A 158 -20.24 -8.73 -17.27
CA GLU A 158 -20.62 -8.52 -18.66
C GLU A 158 -21.17 -7.10 -18.89
N LEU A 159 -22.05 -6.64 -18.00
CA LEU A 159 -22.62 -5.31 -18.05
C LEU A 159 -21.53 -4.24 -17.95
N PHE A 160 -20.59 -4.39 -17.01
CA PHE A 160 -19.44 -3.50 -16.89
C PHE A 160 -18.56 -3.52 -18.14
N ASN A 161 -18.18 -4.71 -18.63
CA ASN A 161 -17.30 -4.85 -19.80
C ASN A 161 -17.92 -4.20 -21.05
N LYS A 162 -19.23 -4.43 -21.28
CA LYS A 162 -19.99 -3.85 -22.39
C LYS A 162 -20.09 -2.33 -22.30
N ALA A 163 -20.31 -1.79 -21.09
CA ALA A 163 -20.35 -0.35 -20.86
C ALA A 163 -18.96 0.28 -21.01
N ARG A 164 -17.91 -0.35 -20.47
CA ARG A 164 -16.53 0.15 -20.51
C ARG A 164 -15.92 0.10 -21.91
N GLY A 165 -16.35 -0.85 -22.75
CA GLY A 165 -15.81 -1.09 -24.09
C GLY A 165 -14.53 -1.94 -24.11
N HIS A 166 -14.11 -2.46 -22.95
CA HIS A 166 -12.96 -3.36 -22.83
C HIS A 166 -13.26 -4.41 -21.76
N PRO A 167 -12.88 -5.69 -21.96
CA PRO A 167 -13.08 -6.73 -20.98
C PRO A 167 -12.09 -6.60 -19.82
N MET A 168 -12.56 -6.84 -18.59
CA MET A 168 -11.68 -6.97 -17.43
C MET A 168 -10.62 -8.06 -17.67
N GLU A 169 -9.35 -7.76 -17.41
CA GLU A 169 -8.22 -8.64 -17.76
C GLU A 169 -7.76 -9.51 -16.57
N ARG A 170 -7.97 -9.04 -15.33
CA ARG A 170 -7.42 -9.68 -14.13
C ARG A 170 -8.26 -10.89 -13.71
N ARG A 171 -7.76 -12.08 -14.04
CA ARG A 171 -8.40 -13.37 -13.69
C ARG A 171 -8.68 -13.52 -12.19
N ASN A 172 -7.77 -13.08 -11.31
CA ASN A 172 -7.99 -13.14 -9.86
C ASN A 172 -9.15 -12.25 -9.40
N TYR A 173 -9.43 -11.14 -10.10
CA TYR A 173 -10.57 -10.26 -9.81
C TYR A 173 -11.87 -10.91 -10.25
N ILE A 174 -11.90 -11.43 -11.48
CA ILE A 174 -13.06 -12.12 -12.06
C ILE A 174 -13.47 -13.31 -11.18
N GLN A 175 -12.51 -14.17 -10.83
CA GLN A 175 -12.78 -15.34 -10.00
C GLN A 175 -13.26 -14.97 -8.59
N ASP A 176 -12.74 -13.89 -8.01
CA ASP A 176 -13.21 -13.41 -6.71
C ASP A 176 -14.66 -12.89 -6.78
N LEU A 177 -15.01 -12.13 -7.82
CA LEU A 177 -16.38 -11.67 -8.05
C LEU A 177 -17.35 -12.85 -8.23
N GLN A 178 -16.99 -13.84 -9.06
CA GLN A 178 -17.81 -15.02 -9.32
C GLN A 178 -18.09 -15.84 -8.05
N ARG A 179 -17.12 -15.95 -7.14
CA ARG A 179 -17.32 -16.63 -5.85
C ARG A 179 -18.24 -15.89 -4.88
N ARG A 180 -18.50 -14.59 -5.07
CA ARG A 180 -19.33 -13.79 -4.16
C ARG A 180 -20.83 -14.14 -4.25
N ALA A 181 -21.29 -14.73 -5.35
CA ALA A 181 -22.66 -15.26 -5.51
C ALA A 181 -23.04 -16.23 -4.37
N GLN A 182 -22.11 -17.11 -3.99
CA GLN A 182 -22.35 -18.18 -3.02
C GLN A 182 -22.58 -17.67 -1.58
N SER A 183 -22.29 -16.40 -1.31
CA SER A 183 -22.53 -15.77 -0.01
C SER A 183 -23.88 -15.02 0.10
N CYS A 184 -24.55 -14.79 -1.04
CA CYS A 184 -25.81 -14.05 -1.10
C CYS A 184 -27.05 -14.95 -1.12
N GLU A 185 -26.96 -16.17 -1.68
CA GLU A 185 -28.06 -17.16 -1.63
C GLU A 185 -28.48 -17.51 -0.19
N LEU A 186 -27.56 -17.44 0.77
CA LEU A 186 -27.89 -17.67 2.19
C LEU A 186 -28.67 -16.52 2.83
N LYS A 187 -28.71 -15.33 2.21
CA LYS A 187 -29.38 -14.14 2.74
C LYS A 187 -30.77 -13.91 2.16
N SER A 188 -31.03 -14.31 0.91
CA SER A 188 -32.36 -14.13 0.29
C SER A 188 -33.44 -15.04 0.92
N LEU A 189 -33.08 -16.26 1.30
CA LEU A 189 -34.00 -17.20 1.97
C LEU A 189 -34.49 -16.73 3.35
N GLY A 190 -33.82 -15.76 3.99
CA GLY A 190 -34.23 -15.21 5.28
C GLY A 190 -35.20 -14.03 5.18
N SER A 191 -35.24 -13.32 4.04
CA SER A 191 -36.06 -12.12 3.85
C SER A 191 -37.45 -12.41 3.27
N ASP A 192 -37.61 -13.50 2.53
CA ASP A 192 -38.89 -13.81 1.84
C ASP A 192 -40.01 -14.28 2.79
N LEU A 193 -39.69 -14.69 4.02
CA LEU A 193 -40.67 -15.09 5.03
C LEU A 193 -41.28 -13.91 5.82
N LEU A 194 -40.70 -12.71 5.75
CA LEU A 194 -41.18 -11.54 6.49
C LEU A 194 -42.00 -10.55 5.65
N ARG A 195 -42.14 -10.78 4.34
CA ARG A 195 -42.82 -9.84 3.43
C ARG A 195 -44.24 -10.23 3.02
N ARG A 196 -44.76 -11.38 3.46
CA ARG A 196 -46.17 -11.76 3.23
C ARG A 196 -47.01 -11.60 4.50
N LYS A 197 -47.37 -10.37 4.83
CA LYS A 197 -48.62 -10.07 5.56
C LYS A 197 -49.07 -8.61 5.36
N GLY A 198 -50.07 -8.43 4.48
CA GLY A 198 -51.03 -7.31 4.42
C GLY A 198 -50.53 -5.98 3.82
N SER A 199 -50.99 -5.58 2.63
CA SER A 199 -52.26 -4.89 2.36
C SER A 199 -52.17 -4.12 1.03
N ASP A 200 -53.09 -4.40 0.11
CA ASP A 200 -53.31 -3.68 -1.16
C ASP A 200 -53.91 -2.27 -0.97
N PRO A 201 -53.95 -1.41 -2.01
CA PRO A 201 -53.82 0.04 -1.89
C PRO A 201 -55.16 0.80 -1.92
N ALA A 202 -55.25 1.91 -1.18
CA ALA A 202 -56.34 2.88 -1.28
C ALA A 202 -55.81 4.31 -1.53
N LYS A 203 -56.45 4.99 -2.49
CA LYS A 203 -56.27 6.38 -2.92
C LYS A 203 -56.39 7.39 -1.75
N PRO A 204 -55.83 8.62 -1.88
CA PRO A 204 -55.83 9.62 -0.82
C PRO A 204 -57.10 10.47 -0.84
N PRO A 205 -57.57 10.98 0.32
CA PRO A 205 -58.38 12.18 0.34
C PRO A 205 -57.66 13.37 0.97
N LEU A 206 -58.12 14.52 0.50
CA LEU A 206 -57.71 15.90 0.72
C LEU A 206 -57.82 16.36 2.19
N ALA A 207 -56.98 17.34 2.52
CA ALA A 207 -57.01 18.14 3.75
C ALA A 207 -58.27 19.03 3.84
N VAL A 208 -58.80 19.32 5.04
CA VAL A 208 -58.80 20.62 5.79
C VAL A 208 -59.29 20.36 7.27
N PRO A 209 -59.44 21.31 8.25
CA PRO A 209 -58.67 21.28 9.51
C PRO A 209 -59.47 21.35 10.84
N ARG A 210 -58.73 21.13 11.95
CA ARG A 210 -58.85 21.65 13.35
C ARG A 210 -60.22 21.82 14.03
N ASN A 211 -60.36 21.19 15.22
CA ASN A 211 -60.60 21.91 16.48
C ASN A 211 -60.25 21.06 17.73
N PRO A 212 -59.75 21.67 18.84
CA PRO A 212 -59.40 20.98 20.09
C PRO A 212 -60.46 21.16 21.18
N GLY A 213 -60.64 20.18 22.06
CA GLY A 213 -61.44 20.39 23.27
C GLY A 213 -61.66 19.15 24.14
N SER A 214 -61.19 19.25 25.38
CA SER A 214 -61.70 18.58 26.59
C SER A 214 -61.49 17.07 26.73
N ALA A 215 -61.27 16.48 27.90
CA ALA A 215 -60.85 16.94 29.22
C ALA A 215 -60.57 15.64 30.01
N ARG A 216 -59.71 15.79 31.03
CA ARG A 216 -59.35 14.86 32.11
C ARG A 216 -60.41 13.85 32.54
N GLN A 217 -59.96 12.65 32.92
CA GLN A 217 -60.18 12.11 34.27
C GLN A 217 -59.22 10.95 34.60
N GLY A 218 -58.61 11.02 35.78
CA GLY A 218 -57.71 10.01 36.31
C GLY A 218 -58.42 8.97 37.17
N ARG A 219 -57.75 7.82 37.36
CA ARG A 219 -57.92 6.95 38.51
C ARG A 219 -56.57 6.37 38.93
N LEU A 220 -56.29 6.51 40.23
CA LEU A 220 -55.19 5.93 41.00
C LEU A 220 -55.61 4.56 41.59
N PRO A 221 -54.68 3.80 42.25
CA PRO A 221 -54.54 2.36 42.08
C PRO A 221 -54.73 1.52 43.37
N GLY A 222 -54.61 0.20 43.23
CA GLY A 222 -54.24 -0.76 44.29
C GLY A 222 -54.52 -2.22 43.89
N PRO A 223 -54.03 -3.26 44.62
CA PRO A 223 -52.83 -3.34 45.45
C PRO A 223 -51.92 -4.57 45.14
N THR A 224 -50.67 -4.40 45.57
CA THR A 224 -49.58 -5.34 45.89
C THR A 224 -49.75 -6.86 45.82
N ALA A 225 -48.75 -7.50 45.19
CA ALA A 225 -48.14 -8.75 45.68
C ALA A 225 -46.60 -8.59 45.71
N GLN A 226 -46.01 -8.96 46.83
CA GLN A 226 -44.60 -8.76 47.20
C GLN A 226 -43.64 -9.70 46.46
N GLY A 227 -42.42 -9.22 46.18
CA GLY A 227 -41.28 -10.02 45.72
C GLY A 227 -39.97 -9.22 45.62
N GLN A 228 -39.21 -9.21 46.71
CA GLN A 228 -37.76 -8.97 46.93
C GLN A 228 -36.96 -7.90 46.12
N PRO A 229 -36.12 -7.08 46.81
CA PRO A 229 -35.27 -6.07 46.17
C PRO A 229 -33.84 -6.58 45.93
N GLN A 230 -33.42 -6.77 44.69
CA GLN A 230 -32.01 -6.88 44.33
C GLN A 230 -31.73 -6.16 43.00
N GLY A 231 -30.86 -5.15 43.02
CA GLY A 231 -30.18 -4.71 41.78
C GLY A 231 -30.19 -3.21 41.43
N LEU A 232 -30.62 -2.29 42.29
CA LEU A 232 -30.58 -0.85 41.95
C LEU A 232 -29.19 -0.19 42.10
N GLY A 233 -28.26 -0.81 42.83
CA GLY A 233 -26.87 -0.31 42.96
C GLY A 233 -26.00 -0.50 41.72
N GLN A 234 -26.12 -1.64 41.04
CA GLN A 234 -25.25 -2.00 39.90
C GLN A 234 -25.50 -1.15 38.65
N ARG A 235 -26.70 -0.58 38.51
CA ARG A 235 -27.08 0.20 37.31
C ARG A 235 -26.59 1.66 37.37
N LYS A 236 -26.41 2.22 38.58
CA LYS A 236 -25.77 3.53 38.76
C LYS A 236 -24.25 3.42 38.63
N GLN A 237 -23.65 2.38 39.19
CA GLN A 237 -22.21 2.16 39.15
C GLN A 237 -21.70 1.91 37.71
N LYS A 238 -22.38 1.07 36.92
CA LYS A 238 -22.07 0.88 35.49
C LYS A 238 -22.23 2.15 34.64
N LYS A 239 -23.08 3.09 35.05
CA LYS A 239 -23.28 4.35 34.31
C LYS A 239 -22.14 5.35 34.61
N LEU A 240 -21.66 5.40 35.85
CA LEU A 240 -20.46 6.16 36.21
C LEU A 240 -19.20 5.58 35.57
N GLU A 241 -18.98 4.27 35.66
CA GLU A 241 -17.83 3.60 35.03
C GLU A 241 -17.79 3.81 33.50
N HIS A 242 -18.96 3.82 32.85
CA HIS A 242 -19.05 4.08 31.41
C HIS A 242 -18.78 5.56 31.06
N GLN A 243 -19.13 6.51 31.94
CA GLN A 243 -18.78 7.92 31.76
C GLN A 243 -17.29 8.19 32.00
N GLU A 244 -16.69 7.57 33.02
CA GLU A 244 -15.26 7.66 33.29
C GLU A 244 -14.43 7.05 32.16
N HIS A 245 -14.85 5.89 31.63
CA HIS A 245 -14.19 5.25 30.50
C HIS A 245 -14.20 6.15 29.24
N ASN A 246 -15.33 6.80 28.95
CA ASN A 246 -15.45 7.74 27.83
C ASN A 246 -14.59 9.00 28.04
N HIS A 247 -14.44 9.49 29.27
CA HIS A 247 -13.59 10.65 29.59
C HIS A 247 -12.10 10.32 29.42
N LEU A 248 -11.66 9.17 29.93
CA LEU A 248 -10.29 8.66 29.77
C LEU A 248 -9.94 8.41 28.29
N GLU A 249 -10.89 7.93 27.49
CA GLU A 249 -10.67 7.71 26.07
C GLU A 249 -10.52 9.02 25.29
N MET A 250 -11.29 10.07 25.62
CA MET A 250 -11.10 11.41 25.05
C MET A 250 -9.75 12.01 25.42
N GLU A 251 -9.33 11.92 26.69
CA GLU A 251 -8.04 12.46 27.13
C GLU A 251 -6.84 11.75 26.46
N GLN A 252 -6.94 10.42 26.28
CA GLN A 252 -5.94 9.67 25.50
C GLN A 252 -5.93 10.08 24.03
N GLN A 253 -7.09 10.41 23.46
CA GLN A 253 -7.18 10.86 22.07
C GLN A 253 -6.58 12.27 21.88
N GLU A 254 -6.72 13.15 22.87
CA GLU A 254 -6.06 14.47 22.88
C GLU A 254 -4.54 14.35 23.05
N LYS A 255 -4.06 13.52 23.99
CA LYS A 255 -2.62 13.24 24.12
C LYS A 255 -2.01 12.68 22.82
N ARG A 256 -2.73 11.80 22.11
CA ARG A 256 -2.28 11.29 20.80
C ARG A 256 -2.23 12.38 19.72
N LYS A 257 -3.15 13.34 19.74
CA LYS A 257 -3.14 14.49 18.81
C LYS A 257 -1.98 15.43 19.13
N GLN A 258 -1.72 15.71 20.41
CA GLN A 258 -0.61 16.53 20.88
C GLN A 258 0.74 15.94 20.44
N ASN A 259 0.96 14.64 20.72
CA ASN A 259 2.20 13.95 20.36
C ASN A 259 2.43 13.92 18.83
N ASN A 260 1.36 13.78 18.03
CA ASN A 260 1.47 13.84 16.56
C ASN A 260 1.85 15.24 16.06
N LEU A 261 1.40 16.29 16.75
CA LEU A 261 1.73 17.68 16.42
C LEU A 261 3.20 17.97 16.74
N GLU A 262 3.67 17.55 17.92
CA GLU A 262 5.08 17.67 18.32
C GLU A 262 6.03 16.89 17.40
N GLU A 263 5.64 15.67 16.99
CA GLU A 263 6.41 14.87 16.04
C GLU A 263 6.51 15.53 14.65
N LYS A 264 5.45 16.22 14.21
CA LYS A 264 5.48 17.00 12.96
C LYS A 264 6.38 18.23 13.06
N GLU A 265 6.36 18.91 14.20
CA GLU A 265 7.23 20.08 14.44
C GLU A 265 8.70 19.68 14.50
N GLN A 266 9.03 18.58 15.18
CA GLN A 266 10.39 18.04 15.21
C GLN A 266 10.88 17.65 13.81
N ASN A 267 10.06 16.96 13.03
CA ASN A 267 10.39 16.60 11.64
C ASN A 267 10.62 17.85 10.76
N HIS A 268 9.81 18.90 10.92
CA HIS A 268 9.98 20.14 10.16
C HIS A 268 11.25 20.90 10.58
N LEU A 269 11.59 20.91 11.87
CA LEU A 269 12.82 21.51 12.37
C LEU A 269 14.06 20.75 11.88
N GLU A 270 14.02 19.43 11.86
CA GLU A 270 15.12 18.60 11.35
C GLU A 270 15.32 18.80 9.83
N GLN A 271 14.23 18.94 9.06
CA GLN A 271 14.31 19.31 7.64
C GLN A 271 14.92 20.70 7.43
N ARG A 272 14.60 21.69 8.27
CA ARG A 272 15.24 23.02 8.22
C ARG A 272 16.73 22.94 8.55
N LYS A 273 17.13 22.14 9.54
CA LYS A 273 18.55 21.90 9.88
C LYS A 273 19.30 21.26 8.71
N LYS A 274 18.73 20.21 8.08
CA LYS A 274 19.31 19.58 6.88
C LYS A 274 19.43 20.53 5.69
N LYS A 275 18.43 21.38 5.44
CA LYS A 275 18.50 22.40 4.38
C LYS A 275 19.61 23.43 4.64
N LYS A 276 19.77 23.88 5.89
CA LYS A 276 20.83 24.81 6.28
C LYS A 276 22.22 24.18 6.15
N GLN A 277 22.37 22.91 6.53
CA GLN A 277 23.61 22.16 6.39
C GLN A 277 23.98 21.95 4.92
N ASN A 278 23.04 21.53 4.07
CA ASN A 278 23.26 21.40 2.63
C ASN A 278 23.64 22.73 1.97
N HIS A 279 23.10 23.86 2.44
CA HIS A 279 23.46 25.17 1.92
C HIS A 279 24.87 25.61 2.32
N LEU A 280 25.29 25.30 3.55
CA LEU A 280 26.69 25.48 3.99
C LEU A 280 27.65 24.60 3.18
N GLU A 281 27.27 23.35 2.93
CA GLU A 281 28.09 22.40 2.17
C GLU A 281 28.24 22.84 0.71
N GLN A 282 27.17 23.34 0.10
CA GLN A 282 27.23 23.96 -1.24
C GLN A 282 28.13 25.20 -1.27
N ASN A 283 28.09 26.06 -0.26
CA ASN A 283 28.97 27.23 -0.19
C ASN A 283 30.45 26.84 -0.04
N HIS A 284 30.78 25.78 0.72
CA HIS A 284 32.14 25.25 0.82
C HIS A 284 32.64 24.63 -0.50
N LEU A 285 31.77 23.91 -1.23
CA LEU A 285 32.07 23.40 -2.57
C LEU A 285 32.30 24.54 -3.59
N GLN A 286 31.59 25.65 -3.45
CA GLN A 286 31.72 26.81 -4.34
C GLN A 286 32.97 27.65 -4.04
N GLN A 287 33.37 27.78 -2.76
CA GLN A 287 34.66 28.35 -2.38
C GLN A 287 35.85 27.53 -2.91
N ASN A 288 35.78 26.20 -2.80
CA ASN A 288 36.82 25.31 -3.32
C ASN A 288 36.98 25.38 -4.85
N HIS A 289 35.89 25.64 -5.59
CA HIS A 289 35.95 25.84 -7.04
C HIS A 289 36.46 27.24 -7.46
N LEU A 290 36.36 28.26 -6.60
CA LEU A 290 36.96 29.58 -6.83
C LEU A 290 38.46 29.63 -6.52
N GLU A 291 38.95 28.86 -5.52
CA GLU A 291 40.38 28.79 -5.21
C GLU A 291 41.21 28.05 -6.26
N GLN A 292 40.61 27.11 -6.99
CA GLN A 292 41.28 26.39 -8.09
C GLN A 292 41.33 27.17 -9.41
N ARG A 293 40.74 28.37 -9.49
CA ARG A 293 40.64 29.19 -10.70
C ARG A 293 41.36 30.54 -10.63
N LYS A 294 42.29 30.76 -9.69
CA LYS A 294 43.14 31.97 -9.71
C LYS A 294 44.24 31.85 -10.78
N PRO A 295 44.26 32.67 -11.85
CA PRO A 295 45.48 32.87 -12.62
C PRO A 295 46.48 33.66 -11.76
N LYS A 296 47.75 33.22 -11.72
CA LYS A 296 48.86 34.03 -11.20
C LYS A 296 49.01 35.28 -12.08
N LYS A 297 48.64 36.46 -11.58
CA LYS A 297 49.01 37.77 -12.17
C LYS A 297 50.53 37.96 -12.09
N PRO A 298 51.23 38.38 -13.16
CA PRO A 298 52.47 39.12 -13.02
C PRO A 298 52.15 40.56 -12.59
N LYS A 299 52.76 41.04 -11.51
CA LYS A 299 52.84 42.47 -11.18
C LYS A 299 53.87 43.10 -12.11
N LEU A 300 53.44 43.65 -13.25
CA LEU A 300 54.27 44.54 -14.07
C LEU A 300 53.35 45.42 -14.92
N GLN A 301 52.73 46.43 -14.30
CA GLN A 301 52.03 47.54 -14.96
C GLN A 301 51.59 48.54 -13.87
N GLU A 302 52.57 49.07 -13.14
CA GLU A 302 52.36 50.21 -12.24
C GLU A 302 53.71 50.92 -12.00
N MET A 303 54.39 51.29 -13.09
CA MET A 303 55.54 52.23 -13.06
C MET A 303 55.80 52.95 -14.39
N GLU A 304 54.85 52.93 -15.34
CA GLU A 304 54.97 53.68 -16.62
C GLU A 304 54.02 54.88 -16.71
N HIS A 305 53.44 55.31 -15.58
CA HIS A 305 52.65 56.54 -15.52
C HIS A 305 53.14 57.50 -14.43
N GLN A 306 54.46 57.64 -14.30
CA GLN A 306 55.07 58.69 -13.47
C GLN A 306 56.40 59.26 -14.03
N GLU A 307 56.74 58.94 -15.28
CA GLU A 307 57.94 59.45 -15.98
C GLU A 307 57.63 60.28 -17.24
N GLN A 308 56.40 60.81 -17.33
CA GLN A 308 56.00 61.79 -18.37
C GLN A 308 55.43 63.09 -17.78
N ARG A 309 55.80 63.40 -16.52
CA ARG A 309 55.46 64.68 -15.87
C ARG A 309 56.64 65.38 -15.18
N LYS A 310 57.89 65.07 -15.59
CA LYS A 310 59.10 65.81 -15.17
C LYS A 310 60.12 65.98 -16.29
N GLN A 311 59.65 66.26 -17.50
CA GLN A 311 60.46 66.90 -18.55
C GLN A 311 59.71 68.14 -19.03
N ASN A 312 59.76 69.17 -18.18
CA ASN A 312 59.47 70.57 -18.51
C ASN A 312 59.84 71.39 -17.26
N HIS A 313 61.13 71.45 -16.97
CA HIS A 313 61.79 72.56 -16.25
C HIS A 313 63.28 72.24 -16.16
N LEU A 314 64.01 72.67 -17.19
CA LEU A 314 65.29 73.39 -17.13
C LEU A 314 65.85 73.42 -18.56
N GLU A 315 65.11 74.10 -19.43
CA GLU A 315 65.75 74.75 -20.56
C GLU A 315 66.07 76.16 -20.07
N GLN A 316 67.34 76.37 -19.71
CA GLN A 316 68.06 77.64 -19.76
C GLN A 316 69.44 77.41 -19.13
N ASN A 317 70.45 77.11 -19.95
CA ASN A 317 71.61 78.00 -20.13
C ASN A 317 72.81 77.33 -20.84
N TYR A 318 73.16 77.95 -21.97
CA TYR A 318 74.42 78.02 -22.71
C TYR A 318 74.91 76.89 -23.66
N PRO A 319 75.54 77.27 -24.80
CA PRO A 319 75.72 76.46 -26.00
C PRO A 319 77.13 75.85 -26.11
N GLU A 320 77.38 75.21 -27.27
CA GLU A 320 78.69 74.79 -27.81
C GLU A 320 79.26 73.43 -27.36
N GLN A 321 79.14 72.44 -28.26
CA GLN A 321 80.27 71.73 -28.87
C GLN A 321 79.72 70.60 -29.75
N ARG A 322 79.36 70.99 -30.98
CA ARG A 322 79.07 70.05 -32.06
C ARG A 322 80.39 69.75 -32.75
N GLN A 323 81.09 68.71 -32.30
CA GLN A 323 82.02 67.87 -33.07
C GLN A 323 82.61 66.81 -32.11
N GLN A 324 82.72 65.55 -32.56
CA GLN A 324 83.29 64.38 -31.85
C GLN A 324 82.34 63.43 -31.04
N LYS A 325 81.18 63.00 -31.56
CA LYS A 325 80.47 61.81 -30.99
C LYS A 325 79.79 60.88 -32.02
N LYS A 326 80.31 60.77 -33.25
CA LYS A 326 79.78 59.81 -34.24
C LYS A 326 80.20 58.33 -34.04
N PRO A 327 81.36 57.97 -33.44
CA PRO A 327 81.73 56.55 -33.30
C PRO A 327 81.07 55.78 -32.13
N LYS A 328 80.69 56.47 -31.04
CA LYS A 328 80.20 55.79 -29.82
C LYS A 328 78.73 55.34 -29.86
N LEU A 329 77.90 55.96 -30.71
CA LEU A 329 76.48 55.61 -30.81
C LEU A 329 76.28 54.30 -31.60
N GLN A 330 77.09 54.11 -32.65
CA GLN A 330 77.06 52.91 -33.51
C GLN A 330 77.51 51.65 -32.77
N GLU A 331 78.47 51.78 -31.85
CA GLU A 331 78.97 50.65 -31.06
C GLU A 331 77.98 50.22 -29.97
N MET A 332 77.25 51.15 -29.36
CA MET A 332 76.18 50.81 -28.41
C MET A 332 75.01 50.11 -29.10
N GLU A 333 74.56 50.58 -30.27
CA GLU A 333 73.52 49.89 -31.06
C GLU A 333 73.95 48.48 -31.48
N TYR A 334 75.21 48.29 -31.89
CA TYR A 334 75.72 46.97 -32.25
C TYR A 334 75.76 46.01 -31.05
N GLN A 335 76.16 46.49 -29.87
CA GLN A 335 76.12 45.68 -28.66
C GLN A 335 74.70 45.35 -28.21
N GLU A 336 73.75 46.28 -28.38
CA GLU A 336 72.35 46.08 -28.02
C GLU A 336 71.67 45.06 -28.95
N GLN A 337 71.91 45.13 -30.26
CA GLN A 337 71.45 44.11 -31.21
C GLN A 337 72.01 42.72 -30.90
N ARG A 338 73.26 42.63 -30.44
CA ARG A 338 73.88 41.36 -30.05
C ARG A 338 73.26 40.77 -28.76
N LYS A 339 72.90 41.63 -27.80
CA LYS A 339 72.15 41.23 -26.59
C LYS A 339 70.75 40.73 -26.95
N GLN A 340 70.06 41.44 -27.84
CA GLN A 340 68.71 41.09 -28.30
C GLN A 340 68.70 39.75 -29.04
N LYS A 341 69.66 39.52 -29.95
CA LYS A 341 69.81 38.21 -30.62
C LYS A 341 70.06 37.06 -29.64
N LYS A 342 70.86 37.29 -28.60
CA LYS A 342 71.14 36.27 -27.58
C LYS A 342 69.90 35.96 -26.72
N GLN A 343 69.10 36.98 -26.38
CA GLN A 343 67.82 36.81 -25.70
C GLN A 343 66.83 36.01 -26.56
N ASN A 344 66.67 36.36 -27.83
CA ASN A 344 65.77 35.66 -28.74
C ASN A 344 66.15 34.17 -28.90
N TYR A 345 67.44 33.86 -29.00
CA TYR A 345 67.91 32.48 -29.07
C TYR A 345 67.58 31.67 -27.79
N LEU A 346 67.78 32.27 -26.62
CA LEU A 346 67.44 31.66 -25.33
C LEU A 346 65.93 31.45 -25.16
N GLU A 347 65.12 32.39 -25.65
CA GLU A 347 63.66 32.31 -25.59
C GLU A 347 63.11 31.23 -26.53
N GLN A 348 63.66 31.14 -27.74
CA GLN A 348 63.28 30.13 -28.73
C GLN A 348 63.61 28.71 -28.26
N ASN A 349 64.78 28.50 -27.66
CA ASN A 349 65.20 27.20 -27.12
C ASN A 349 64.33 26.77 -25.91
N ASN A 350 63.94 27.73 -25.05
CA ASN A 350 62.99 27.47 -23.97
C ASN A 350 61.57 27.13 -24.48
N LEU A 351 61.14 27.74 -25.60
CA LEU A 351 59.86 27.47 -26.22
C LEU A 351 59.81 26.05 -26.80
N GLU A 352 60.86 25.64 -27.50
CA GLU A 352 61.00 24.27 -28.03
C GLU A 352 60.98 23.22 -26.92
N GLN A 353 61.68 23.45 -25.80
CA GLN A 353 61.63 22.54 -24.65
C GLN A 353 60.24 22.44 -24.01
N ARG A 354 59.45 23.54 -23.98
CA ARG A 354 58.06 23.49 -23.51
C ARG A 354 57.15 22.75 -24.50
N GLN A 355 57.36 22.93 -25.79
CA GLN A 355 56.59 22.24 -26.84
C GLN A 355 56.85 20.73 -26.81
N GLN A 356 58.06 20.27 -26.49
CA GLN A 356 58.37 18.83 -26.37
C GLN A 356 57.85 18.17 -25.08
N LYS A 357 57.67 18.92 -23.97
CA LYS A 357 57.16 18.37 -22.70
C LYS A 357 55.63 18.22 -22.68
N LYS A 358 54.90 19.03 -23.46
CA LYS A 358 53.43 19.05 -23.49
C LYS A 358 52.79 17.73 -24.00
N PRO A 359 53.29 17.08 -25.07
CA PRO A 359 52.77 15.79 -25.54
C PRO A 359 53.00 14.66 -24.52
N LYS A 360 54.16 14.62 -23.87
CA LYS A 360 54.49 13.59 -22.86
C LYS A 360 53.59 13.65 -21.62
N LEU A 361 53.22 14.85 -21.18
CA LEU A 361 52.30 15.03 -20.06
C LEU A 361 50.88 14.55 -20.42
N GLN A 362 50.41 14.89 -21.62
CA GLN A 362 49.11 14.43 -22.14
C GLN A 362 49.07 12.89 -22.29
N GLU A 363 50.16 12.27 -22.72
CA GLU A 363 50.24 10.81 -22.84
C GLU A 363 50.18 10.10 -21.48
N MET A 364 50.87 10.62 -20.46
CA MET A 364 50.77 10.09 -19.09
C MET A 364 49.36 10.21 -18.52
N GLU A 365 48.70 11.36 -18.69
CA GLU A 365 47.30 11.55 -18.27
C GLU A 365 46.36 10.56 -18.98
N HIS A 366 46.56 10.36 -20.29
CA HIS A 366 45.74 9.44 -21.07
C HIS A 366 45.96 7.97 -20.67
N GLN A 367 47.18 7.61 -20.24
CA GLN A 367 47.50 6.29 -19.72
C GLN A 367 46.90 6.05 -18.33
N GLU A 368 46.91 7.06 -17.47
CA GLU A 368 46.30 7.01 -16.14
C GLU A 368 44.77 6.89 -16.23
N GLN A 369 44.14 7.65 -17.13
CA GLN A 369 42.71 7.50 -17.43
C GLN A 369 42.34 6.10 -17.95
N ARG A 370 43.21 5.47 -18.76
CA ARG A 370 43.01 4.07 -19.20
C ARG A 370 43.10 3.08 -18.05
N LYS A 371 44.01 3.28 -17.09
CA LYS A 371 44.13 2.46 -15.87
C LYS A 371 42.89 2.61 -14.98
N GLN A 372 42.42 3.85 -14.80
CA GLN A 372 41.22 4.14 -14.01
C GLN A 372 39.98 3.49 -14.63
N LYS A 373 39.77 3.63 -15.95
CA LYS A 373 38.66 2.98 -16.67
C LYS A 373 38.67 1.46 -16.52
N LYS A 374 39.84 0.81 -16.59
CA LYS A 374 39.96 -0.64 -16.36
C LYS A 374 39.59 -1.02 -14.93
N HIS A 375 40.04 -0.26 -13.94
CA HIS A 375 39.70 -0.49 -12.54
C HIS A 375 38.19 -0.33 -12.28
N ASP A 376 37.58 0.71 -12.84
CA ASP A 376 36.14 0.96 -12.70
C ASP A 376 35.31 -0.12 -13.39
N HIS A 377 35.74 -0.60 -14.57
CA HIS A 377 35.08 -1.72 -15.25
C HIS A 377 35.15 -3.03 -14.44
N VAL A 378 36.30 -3.36 -13.84
CA VAL A 378 36.42 -4.55 -12.97
C VAL A 378 35.55 -4.43 -11.73
N LYS A 379 35.48 -3.23 -11.13
CA LYS A 379 34.64 -2.98 -9.96
C LYS A 379 33.15 -3.09 -10.31
N GLN A 380 32.75 -2.59 -11.47
CA GLN A 380 31.38 -2.68 -11.99
C GLN A 380 30.98 -4.14 -12.25
N ASN A 381 31.81 -4.91 -12.97
CA ASN A 381 31.53 -6.33 -13.22
C ASN A 381 31.42 -7.14 -11.92
N LYS A 382 32.20 -6.80 -10.89
CA LYS A 382 32.11 -7.44 -9.57
C LYS A 382 30.80 -7.09 -8.85
N LEU A 383 30.33 -5.86 -8.99
CA LEU A 383 29.05 -5.41 -8.43
C LEU A 383 27.88 -6.09 -9.14
N GLU A 384 27.91 -6.13 -10.47
CA GLU A 384 26.90 -6.80 -11.30
C GLU A 384 26.81 -8.30 -10.98
N HIS A 385 27.95 -8.97 -10.79
CA HIS A 385 27.98 -10.38 -10.38
C HIS A 385 27.41 -10.58 -8.95
N GLN A 386 27.64 -9.65 -8.03
CA GLN A 386 27.06 -9.70 -6.68
C GLN A 386 25.55 -9.46 -6.70
N GLU A 387 25.07 -8.52 -7.51
CA GLU A 387 23.64 -8.25 -7.70
C GLU A 387 22.93 -9.44 -8.34
N GLN A 388 23.56 -10.09 -9.33
CA GLN A 388 23.01 -11.27 -9.98
C GLN A 388 22.88 -12.47 -9.01
N ASN A 389 23.89 -12.70 -8.16
CA ASN A 389 23.83 -13.73 -7.13
C ASN A 389 22.77 -13.43 -6.04
N HIS A 390 22.57 -12.16 -5.69
CA HIS A 390 21.51 -11.76 -4.75
C HIS A 390 20.12 -12.01 -5.36
N LEU A 391 19.93 -11.64 -6.63
CA LEU A 391 18.68 -11.83 -7.35
C LEU A 391 18.33 -13.31 -7.50
N GLU A 392 19.32 -14.17 -7.77
CA GLU A 392 19.14 -15.62 -7.84
C GLU A 392 18.75 -16.21 -6.48
N THR A 393 19.35 -15.72 -5.40
CA THR A 393 19.01 -16.13 -4.03
C THR A 393 17.57 -15.75 -3.66
N GLU A 394 17.16 -14.51 -3.95
CA GLU A 394 15.78 -14.04 -3.71
C GLU A 394 14.76 -14.83 -4.53
N GLN A 395 15.10 -15.22 -5.77
CA GLN A 395 14.23 -16.05 -6.59
C GLN A 395 14.05 -17.45 -6.00
N LEU A 396 15.12 -18.06 -5.49
CA LEU A 396 15.07 -19.37 -4.83
C LEU A 396 14.23 -19.32 -3.55
N GLU A 397 14.40 -18.28 -2.73
CA GLU A 397 13.59 -18.07 -1.53
C GLU A 397 12.11 -17.89 -1.85
N HIS A 398 11.79 -17.11 -2.90
CA HIS A 398 10.41 -16.92 -3.34
C HIS A 398 9.79 -18.21 -3.88
N GLN A 399 10.55 -19.03 -4.61
CA GLN A 399 10.09 -20.34 -5.08
C GLN A 399 9.80 -21.30 -3.93
N GLU A 400 10.66 -21.35 -2.90
CA GLU A 400 10.43 -22.21 -1.73
C GLU A 400 9.24 -21.71 -0.90
N GLN A 401 9.05 -20.40 -0.72
CA GLN A 401 7.85 -19.84 -0.08
C GLN A 401 6.57 -20.25 -0.82
N ASN A 402 6.55 -20.13 -2.15
CA ASN A 402 5.43 -20.56 -2.98
C ASN A 402 5.15 -22.06 -2.84
N ARG A 403 6.20 -22.90 -2.73
CA ARG A 403 6.07 -24.34 -2.53
C ARG A 403 5.47 -24.68 -1.16
N VAL A 404 5.86 -23.96 -0.11
CA VAL A 404 5.31 -24.12 1.25
C VAL A 404 3.84 -23.70 1.28
N GLU A 405 3.49 -22.57 0.66
CA GLU A 405 2.08 -22.13 0.56
C GLU A 405 1.21 -23.13 -0.21
N GLN A 406 1.71 -23.68 -1.32
CA GLN A 406 1.00 -24.72 -2.07
C GLN A 406 0.77 -25.98 -1.23
N LYS A 407 1.76 -26.43 -0.43
CA LYS A 407 1.59 -27.55 0.50
C LYS A 407 0.53 -27.25 1.56
N LYS A 408 0.52 -26.03 2.11
CA LYS A 408 -0.50 -25.58 3.08
C LYS A 408 -1.89 -25.56 2.47
N LEU A 409 -2.02 -25.07 1.24
CA LEU A 409 -3.29 -25.03 0.52
C LEU A 409 -3.81 -26.44 0.20
N LYS A 410 -2.94 -27.37 -0.20
CA LYS A 410 -3.31 -28.78 -0.42
C LYS A 410 -3.82 -29.43 0.88
N LYS A 411 -3.15 -29.19 2.01
CA LYS A 411 -3.58 -29.69 3.32
C LYS A 411 -4.95 -29.15 3.73
N LEU A 412 -5.20 -27.86 3.51
CA LEU A 412 -6.49 -27.23 3.82
C LEU A 412 -7.64 -27.81 2.97
N LYS A 413 -7.38 -28.04 1.67
CA LYS A 413 -8.35 -28.67 0.77
C LYS A 413 -8.70 -30.10 1.19
N LEU A 414 -7.70 -30.87 1.63
CA LEU A 414 -7.92 -32.24 2.12
C LEU A 414 -8.82 -32.23 3.38
N GLN A 415 -8.53 -31.35 4.34
CA GLN A 415 -9.36 -31.19 5.54
C GLN A 415 -10.80 -30.75 5.22
N GLU A 416 -10.97 -29.88 4.23
CA GLU A 416 -12.30 -29.46 3.79
C GLU A 416 -13.08 -30.63 3.15
N GLN A 417 -12.41 -31.45 2.35
CA GLN A 417 -13.00 -32.65 1.74
C GLN A 417 -13.42 -33.67 2.81
N GLU A 418 -12.56 -33.97 3.78
CA GLU A 418 -12.87 -34.86 4.91
C GLU A 418 -14.10 -34.36 5.69
N HIS A 419 -14.18 -33.06 5.97
CA HIS A 419 -15.31 -32.48 6.68
C HIS A 419 -16.61 -32.52 5.85
N GLN A 420 -16.53 -32.39 4.52
CA GLN A 420 -17.67 -32.58 3.64
C GLN A 420 -18.15 -34.03 3.62
N GLU A 421 -17.25 -35.00 3.58
CA GLU A 421 -17.57 -36.42 3.64
C GLU A 421 -18.23 -36.80 4.98
N GLN A 422 -17.70 -36.32 6.10
CA GLN A 422 -18.32 -36.50 7.41
C GLN A 422 -19.74 -35.91 7.47
N ARG A 423 -19.98 -34.76 6.84
CA ARG A 423 -21.32 -34.16 6.75
C ARG A 423 -22.27 -34.99 5.89
N LYS A 424 -21.78 -35.60 4.80
CA LYS A 424 -22.57 -36.51 3.96
C LYS A 424 -22.93 -37.78 4.73
N GLN A 425 -21.97 -38.38 5.44
CA GLN A 425 -22.20 -39.56 6.26
C GLN A 425 -23.26 -39.30 7.35
N LYS A 426 -23.12 -38.21 8.11
CA LYS A 426 -24.13 -37.83 9.13
C LYS A 426 -25.54 -37.64 8.56
N LYS A 427 -25.67 -37.16 7.32
CA LYS A 427 -26.97 -37.04 6.64
C LYS A 427 -27.53 -38.39 6.24
N LEU A 428 -26.68 -39.32 5.81
CA LEU A 428 -27.06 -40.69 5.47
C LEU A 428 -27.52 -41.46 6.72
N ASP A 429 -26.74 -41.40 7.80
CA ASP A 429 -27.08 -42.04 9.08
C ASP A 429 -28.43 -41.52 9.61
N LYS A 430 -28.67 -40.20 9.52
CA LYS A 430 -29.95 -39.61 9.91
C LYS A 430 -31.13 -40.07 9.05
N ARG A 431 -30.91 -40.33 7.76
CA ARG A 431 -31.94 -40.88 6.86
C ARG A 431 -32.23 -42.34 7.20
N GLN A 432 -31.19 -43.15 7.42
CA GLN A 432 -31.32 -44.55 7.82
C GLN A 432 -32.07 -44.67 9.16
N GLN A 433 -31.70 -43.85 10.16
CA GLN A 433 -32.41 -43.82 11.43
C GLN A 433 -33.89 -43.46 11.26
N LYS A 434 -34.20 -42.47 10.42
CA LYS A 434 -35.60 -42.09 10.15
C LYS A 434 -36.39 -43.22 9.49
N GLN A 435 -35.76 -43.95 8.57
CA GLN A 435 -36.37 -45.10 7.91
C GLN A 435 -36.59 -46.26 8.87
N GLN A 436 -35.62 -46.55 9.74
CA GLN A 436 -35.74 -47.57 10.78
C GLN A 436 -36.86 -47.25 11.77
N ASN A 437 -36.95 -46.00 12.24
CA ASN A 437 -38.03 -45.56 13.12
C ASN A 437 -39.42 -45.68 12.44
N CYS A 438 -39.50 -45.44 11.13
CA CYS A 438 -40.75 -45.59 10.36
C CYS A 438 -41.17 -47.06 10.26
N LEU A 439 -40.22 -47.95 9.99
CA LEU A 439 -40.48 -49.40 9.97
C LEU A 439 -40.93 -49.92 11.33
N GLU A 440 -40.29 -49.45 12.41
CA GLU A 440 -40.65 -49.82 13.78
C GLU A 440 -42.05 -49.31 14.16
N GLN A 441 -42.40 -48.07 13.77
CA GLN A 441 -43.76 -47.54 13.96
C GLN A 441 -44.81 -48.35 13.20
N ASN A 442 -44.56 -48.70 11.93
CA ASN A 442 -45.48 -49.51 11.15
C ASN A 442 -45.67 -50.91 11.78
N HIS A 443 -44.60 -51.52 12.29
CA HIS A 443 -44.69 -52.82 12.95
C HIS A 443 -45.55 -52.75 14.22
N LEU A 444 -45.35 -51.70 15.03
CA LEU A 444 -46.13 -51.46 16.24
C LEU A 444 -47.62 -51.21 15.92
N GLU A 445 -47.90 -50.50 14.84
CA GLU A 445 -49.28 -50.22 14.40
C GLU A 445 -50.00 -51.50 13.95
N VAL A 446 -49.33 -52.38 13.20
CA VAL A 446 -49.87 -53.70 12.82
C VAL A 446 -50.19 -54.55 14.05
N GLN A 447 -49.26 -54.62 15.02
CA GLN A 447 -49.50 -55.35 16.28
C GLN A 447 -50.69 -54.78 17.05
N GLN A 448 -50.83 -53.45 17.12
CA GLN A 448 -51.99 -52.82 17.76
C GLN A 448 -53.29 -53.11 17.00
N GLN A 449 -53.25 -53.17 15.67
CA GLN A 449 -54.42 -53.47 14.83
C GLN A 449 -54.90 -54.92 15.03
N GLU A 450 -53.98 -55.87 15.14
CA GLU A 450 -54.27 -57.27 15.48
C GLU A 450 -54.88 -57.40 16.88
N GLN A 451 -54.32 -56.72 17.87
CA GLN A 451 -54.87 -56.69 19.23
C GLN A 451 -56.29 -56.09 19.29
N ARG A 452 -56.59 -55.09 18.45
CA ARG A 452 -57.93 -54.49 18.34
C ARG A 452 -58.96 -55.43 17.68
N ARG A 453 -58.54 -56.32 16.77
CA ARG A 453 -59.43 -57.31 16.13
C ARG A 453 -59.96 -58.38 17.10
N HIS A 454 -59.27 -58.61 18.22
CA HIS A 454 -59.64 -59.64 19.21
C HIS A 454 -60.49 -59.14 20.38
N LYS A 455 -60.91 -57.86 20.43
CA LYS A 455 -61.73 -57.32 21.52
C LYS A 455 -63.01 -56.65 21.00
N LYS A 456 -64.19 -57.20 21.33
CA LYS A 456 -65.47 -56.46 21.21
C LYS A 456 -65.53 -55.38 22.32
N PRO A 457 -66.01 -54.15 22.06
CA PRO A 457 -65.69 -53.02 22.92
C PRO A 457 -66.80 -52.67 23.92
N ASP A 458 -66.39 -52.38 25.16
CA ASP A 458 -67.13 -51.57 26.11
C ASP A 458 -66.70 -50.10 25.95
N LYS A 459 -67.66 -49.20 25.67
CA LYS A 459 -67.43 -47.79 25.31
C LYS A 459 -66.75 -46.99 26.43
N ARG A 460 -66.94 -47.37 27.70
CA ARG A 460 -66.38 -46.63 28.84
C ARG A 460 -64.87 -46.80 28.98
N TRP A 461 -64.32 -47.93 28.52
CA TRP A 461 -62.88 -48.21 28.57
C TRP A 461 -62.08 -47.43 27.51
N GLN A 462 -62.72 -47.07 26.38
CA GLN A 462 -62.06 -46.36 25.28
C GLN A 462 -61.80 -44.87 25.60
N GLU A 463 -62.73 -44.20 26.27
CA GLU A 463 -62.57 -42.77 26.61
C GLU A 463 -61.48 -42.55 27.67
N GLN A 464 -61.41 -43.43 28.69
CA GLN A 464 -60.40 -43.33 29.74
C GLN A 464 -58.98 -43.60 29.21
N ASN A 465 -58.81 -44.59 28.32
CA ASN A 465 -57.52 -44.85 27.70
C ASN A 465 -57.09 -43.75 26.71
N CYS A 466 -58.02 -43.12 26.00
CA CYS A 466 -57.68 -42.02 25.10
C CYS A 466 -57.17 -40.80 25.89
N LEU A 467 -57.82 -40.47 27.01
CA LEU A 467 -57.36 -39.41 27.91
C LEU A 467 -55.98 -39.72 28.52
N GLU A 468 -55.74 -40.97 28.90
CA GLU A 468 -54.46 -41.38 29.49
C GLU A 468 -53.32 -41.42 28.46
N GLN A 469 -53.59 -41.88 27.23
CA GLN A 469 -52.62 -41.80 26.12
C GLN A 469 -52.28 -40.35 25.76
N ASN A 470 -53.28 -39.47 25.64
CA ASN A 470 -53.05 -38.05 25.37
C ASN A 470 -52.22 -37.38 26.50
N ALA A 471 -52.47 -37.75 27.76
CA ALA A 471 -51.68 -37.27 28.89
C ALA A 471 -50.23 -37.83 28.88
N LEU A 472 -50.03 -39.05 28.39
CA LEU A 472 -48.70 -39.64 28.23
C LEU A 472 -47.91 -38.96 27.10
N GLU A 473 -48.55 -38.72 25.95
CA GLU A 473 -47.95 -38.01 24.82
C GLU A 473 -47.56 -36.59 25.21
N HIS A 474 -48.43 -35.88 25.93
CA HIS A 474 -48.12 -34.53 26.41
C HIS A 474 -46.95 -34.52 27.41
N ARG A 475 -46.81 -35.56 28.25
CA ARG A 475 -45.65 -35.72 29.15
C ARG A 475 -44.37 -36.01 28.37
N GLN A 476 -44.42 -36.85 27.34
CA GLN A 476 -43.27 -37.15 26.49
C GLN A 476 -42.81 -35.92 25.70
N GLN A 477 -43.76 -35.13 25.19
CA GLN A 477 -43.47 -33.90 24.45
C GLN A 477 -42.83 -32.83 25.35
N ASN A 478 -43.34 -32.67 26.58
CA ASN A 478 -42.73 -31.79 27.59
C ASN A 478 -41.31 -32.25 27.99
N HIS A 479 -41.09 -33.56 28.09
CA HIS A 479 -39.77 -34.10 28.40
C HIS A 479 -38.77 -33.82 27.26
N LEU A 480 -39.18 -34.06 26.02
CA LEU A 480 -38.36 -33.78 24.84
C LEU A 480 -38.00 -32.29 24.72
N GLU A 481 -38.97 -31.40 24.97
CA GLU A 481 -38.71 -29.96 24.95
C GLU A 481 -37.73 -29.55 26.07
N THR A 482 -37.84 -30.18 27.24
CA THR A 482 -36.93 -29.95 28.37
C THR A 482 -35.50 -30.39 28.04
N GLU A 483 -35.33 -31.55 27.40
CA GLU A 483 -34.02 -32.03 26.97
C GLU A 483 -33.42 -31.16 25.86
N GLN A 484 -34.22 -30.68 24.90
CA GLN A 484 -33.76 -29.73 23.88
C GLN A 484 -33.30 -28.41 24.51
N ARG A 485 -34.00 -27.90 25.53
CA ARG A 485 -33.59 -26.71 26.29
C ARG A 485 -32.28 -26.95 27.05
N LYS A 486 -32.07 -28.13 27.62
CA LYS A 486 -30.79 -28.51 28.26
C LYS A 486 -29.66 -28.60 27.24
N GLN A 487 -29.89 -29.17 26.06
CA GLN A 487 -28.89 -29.27 25.01
C GLN A 487 -28.46 -27.89 24.52
N LYS A 488 -29.40 -26.97 24.23
CA LYS A 488 -29.08 -25.58 23.87
C LYS A 488 -28.22 -24.87 24.93
N LYS A 489 -28.46 -25.14 26.23
CA LYS A 489 -27.62 -24.59 27.31
C LYS A 489 -26.21 -25.19 27.30
N ARG A 490 -26.04 -26.48 27.00
CA ARG A 490 -24.73 -27.13 26.85
C ARG A 490 -23.96 -26.57 25.66
N ASP A 491 -24.60 -26.44 24.51
CA ASP A 491 -23.98 -25.88 23.30
C ASP A 491 -23.52 -24.43 23.53
N LYS A 492 -24.35 -23.62 24.20
CA LYS A 492 -23.98 -22.23 24.56
C LYS A 492 -22.78 -22.16 25.50
N ARG A 493 -22.66 -23.10 26.44
CA ARG A 493 -21.48 -23.21 27.33
C ARG A 493 -20.24 -23.65 26.56
N GLN A 494 -20.36 -24.61 25.65
CA GLN A 494 -19.25 -25.04 24.79
C GLN A 494 -18.77 -23.91 23.88
N GLN A 495 -19.69 -23.17 23.26
CA GLN A 495 -19.34 -22.02 22.43
C GLN A 495 -18.60 -20.94 23.24
N LYS A 496 -19.06 -20.66 24.47
CA LYS A 496 -18.38 -19.70 25.35
C LYS A 496 -16.97 -20.16 25.71
N LYS A 497 -16.78 -21.46 25.97
CA LYS A 497 -15.45 -22.05 26.24
C LYS A 497 -14.54 -21.95 25.01
N GLN A 498 -15.07 -22.23 23.82
CA GLN A 498 -14.32 -22.12 22.56
C GLN A 498 -13.86 -20.69 22.29
N ASN A 499 -14.75 -19.70 22.48
CA ASN A 499 -14.41 -18.29 22.29
C ASN A 499 -13.33 -17.82 23.28
N CYS A 500 -13.35 -18.32 24.53
CA CYS A 500 -12.32 -18.03 25.52
C CYS A 500 -10.95 -18.60 25.11
N LEU A 501 -10.92 -19.86 24.65
CA LEU A 501 -9.68 -20.48 24.14
C LEU A 501 -9.12 -19.72 22.93
N GLU A 502 -9.98 -19.25 22.04
CA GLU A 502 -9.57 -18.49 20.86
C GLU A 502 -9.04 -17.10 21.22
N GLN A 503 -9.62 -16.44 22.23
CA GLN A 503 -9.07 -15.18 22.77
C GLN A 503 -7.70 -15.39 23.40
N ASN A 504 -7.54 -16.39 24.27
CA ASN A 504 -6.25 -16.69 24.88
C ASN A 504 -5.17 -17.02 23.83
N ALA A 505 -5.53 -17.76 22.77
CA ALA A 505 -4.62 -18.05 21.67
C ALA A 505 -4.26 -16.80 20.84
N LEU A 506 -5.15 -15.81 20.76
CA LEU A 506 -4.85 -14.54 20.11
C LEU A 506 -3.92 -13.68 20.96
N GLU A 507 -4.13 -13.62 22.26
CA GLU A 507 -3.25 -12.93 23.21
C GLU A 507 -1.85 -13.53 23.22
N GLN A 508 -1.73 -14.87 23.22
CA GLN A 508 -0.44 -15.54 23.11
C GLN A 508 0.29 -15.15 21.83
N ARG A 509 -0.39 -15.15 20.67
CA ARG A 509 0.22 -14.72 19.40
C ARG A 509 0.67 -13.26 19.42
N GLN A 510 -0.04 -12.39 20.14
CA GLN A 510 0.38 -10.99 20.30
C GLN A 510 1.63 -10.89 21.18
N GLN A 511 1.71 -11.67 22.26
CA GLN A 511 2.91 -11.75 23.10
C GLN A 511 4.11 -12.30 22.32
N ASP A 512 3.94 -13.41 21.59
CA ASP A 512 5.00 -14.00 20.76
C ASP A 512 5.50 -12.98 19.71
N PHE A 513 4.59 -12.20 19.11
CA PHE A 513 4.95 -11.16 18.15
C PHE A 513 5.76 -10.02 18.80
N LEU A 514 5.39 -9.60 20.01
CA LEU A 514 6.14 -8.58 20.75
C LEU A 514 7.53 -9.09 21.16
N GLU A 515 7.63 -10.34 21.58
CA GLU A 515 8.90 -10.98 21.95
C GLU A 515 9.82 -11.13 20.73
N GLN A 516 9.30 -11.54 19.57
CA GLN A 516 10.09 -11.59 18.34
C GLN A 516 10.61 -10.22 17.91
N ASN A 517 9.79 -9.18 17.99
CA ASN A 517 10.24 -7.82 17.70
C ASN A 517 11.32 -7.35 18.68
N PHE A 518 11.20 -7.69 19.96
CA PHE A 518 12.20 -7.36 20.98
C PHE A 518 13.53 -8.06 20.72
N LEU A 519 13.50 -9.35 20.39
CA LEU A 519 14.70 -10.11 20.00
C LEU A 519 15.35 -9.53 18.74
N GLU A 520 14.56 -9.14 17.75
CA GLU A 520 15.07 -8.53 16.52
C GLU A 520 15.74 -7.17 16.78
N GLN A 521 15.15 -6.33 17.65
CA GLN A 521 15.75 -5.07 18.09
C GLN A 521 17.07 -5.30 18.85
N ASN A 522 17.12 -6.26 19.77
CA ASN A 522 18.35 -6.62 20.48
C ASN A 522 19.44 -7.14 19.54
N HIS A 523 19.09 -7.98 18.57
CA HIS A 523 20.05 -8.41 17.55
C HIS A 523 20.56 -7.25 16.70
N LEU A 524 19.71 -6.27 16.39
CA LEU A 524 20.08 -5.07 15.67
C LEU A 524 21.04 -4.19 16.50
N GLU A 525 20.79 -4.04 17.81
CA GLU A 525 21.68 -3.32 18.73
C GLU A 525 23.01 -4.02 18.93
N GLN A 526 23.03 -5.34 19.11
CA GLN A 526 24.27 -6.12 19.17
C GLN A 526 25.08 -6.02 17.87
N ARG A 527 24.41 -5.96 16.70
CA ARG A 527 25.07 -5.71 15.41
C ARG A 527 25.64 -4.29 15.30
N LYS A 528 25.04 -3.30 15.96
CA LYS A 528 25.58 -1.93 16.05
C LYS A 528 26.81 -1.87 16.97
N GLN A 529 26.81 -2.61 18.08
CA GLN A 529 27.95 -2.68 19.01
C GLN A 529 29.13 -3.53 18.49
N LYS A 530 28.86 -4.55 17.65
CA LYS A 530 29.91 -5.42 17.04
C LYS A 530 30.55 -4.86 15.77
N LYS A 531 30.31 -3.60 15.38
CA LYS A 531 31.10 -2.96 14.31
C LYS A 531 32.44 -2.51 14.90
N PRO A 532 33.59 -3.13 14.56
CA PRO A 532 34.86 -2.57 14.97
C PRO A 532 35.06 -1.25 14.24
N ASP A 533 35.43 -0.22 14.99
CA ASP A 533 35.77 1.08 14.46
C ASP A 533 36.95 0.95 13.48
N LYS A 534 36.66 1.01 12.17
CA LYS A 534 37.64 0.82 11.09
C LYS A 534 38.73 1.89 11.10
N ARG A 535 38.65 2.88 11.98
CA ARG A 535 39.65 3.91 12.22
C ARG A 535 40.82 3.40 13.08
N TRP A 536 40.56 2.56 14.08
CA TRP A 536 41.57 2.05 15.01
C TRP A 536 42.50 0.96 14.43
N GLN A 537 42.03 0.17 13.47
CA GLN A 537 42.87 -0.85 12.81
C GLN A 537 43.87 -0.26 11.79
N LYS A 538 43.71 1.02 11.41
CA LYS A 538 44.58 1.67 10.42
C LYS A 538 45.77 2.39 11.06
N GLU A 539 45.66 2.80 12.33
CA GLU A 539 46.75 3.46 13.08
C GLU A 539 47.78 2.48 13.65
N GLN A 540 47.39 1.24 13.96
CA GLN A 540 48.31 0.20 14.45
C GLN A 540 49.25 -0.40 13.37
N LYS A 541 49.02 -0.11 12.08
CA LYS A 541 49.85 -0.62 10.97
C LYS A 541 50.92 0.35 10.45
N LEU A 542 51.04 1.54 11.05
CA LEU A 542 51.97 2.59 10.61
C LEU A 542 53.22 2.74 11.50
N GLN A 543 53.39 1.89 12.51
CA GLN A 543 54.58 1.88 13.36
C GLN A 543 55.14 0.48 13.50
N GLN A 544 55.79 -0.07 12.46
CA GLN A 544 56.92 -1.01 12.62
C GLN A 544 57.86 -0.91 11.39
N PRO A 545 59.18 -0.79 11.58
CA PRO A 545 60.12 -0.68 10.48
C PRO A 545 60.38 -2.05 9.83
N CYS A 546 60.63 -2.00 8.52
CA CYS A 546 60.93 -3.15 7.66
C CYS A 546 62.20 -3.88 8.13
N SER A 547 62.07 -5.16 8.46
CA SER A 547 63.18 -6.11 8.50
C SER A 547 62.84 -7.32 7.64
N VAL A 548 63.63 -7.53 6.60
CA VAL A 548 63.58 -8.67 5.67
C VAL A 548 64.15 -9.91 6.37
N PRO A 549 63.55 -11.11 6.16
CA PRO A 549 64.36 -12.32 6.17
C PRO A 549 64.06 -13.27 4.97
N PRO A 550 64.95 -14.26 4.74
CA PRO A 550 65.20 -14.80 3.40
C PRO A 550 64.36 -16.03 3.05
N ARG A 551 64.45 -16.38 1.76
CA ARG A 551 63.94 -17.61 1.16
C ARG A 551 64.48 -18.85 1.88
N ASN A 552 63.61 -19.85 2.07
CA ASN A 552 63.98 -21.25 1.81
C ASN A 552 62.75 -22.17 1.65
N CYS A 553 62.95 -23.17 0.80
CA CYS A 553 62.02 -24.17 0.29
C CYS A 553 61.56 -25.20 1.34
N SER A 554 60.36 -25.77 1.16
CA SER A 554 60.13 -27.23 1.13
C SER A 554 58.63 -27.61 1.04
N LEU A 555 58.42 -28.81 0.47
CA LEU A 555 57.21 -29.43 -0.07
C LEU A 555 56.25 -29.98 1.00
N SER A 556 54.93 -30.03 0.68
CA SER A 556 54.05 -31.24 0.76
C SER A 556 52.53 -30.93 0.86
N PRO A 557 51.62 -31.88 0.54
CA PRO A 557 50.40 -31.60 -0.23
C PRO A 557 49.05 -31.60 0.54
N ARG A 558 48.02 -31.12 -0.16
CA ARG A 558 46.60 -30.95 0.23
C ARG A 558 45.86 -32.28 0.55
N PRO A 559 44.87 -32.27 1.46
CA PRO A 559 43.90 -33.36 1.59
C PRO A 559 42.62 -33.15 0.76
N LYS A 560 42.16 -34.24 0.12
CA LYS A 560 40.91 -34.36 -0.68
C LYS A 560 39.70 -34.56 0.24
N LYS A 561 38.58 -33.89 -0.07
CA LYS A 561 37.26 -34.05 0.57
C LYS A 561 36.61 -35.39 0.18
N LYS A 562 36.18 -36.20 1.17
CA LYS A 562 35.31 -37.37 1.00
C LYS A 562 33.84 -36.94 0.88
N LYS A 563 33.15 -37.41 -0.16
CA LYS A 563 31.68 -37.40 -0.30
C LYS A 563 31.09 -38.46 0.64
N LYS A 564 30.02 -38.13 1.38
CA LYS A 564 29.19 -39.09 2.12
C LYS A 564 27.92 -39.35 1.32
N GLN A 565 27.77 -40.60 0.88
CA GLN A 565 26.58 -41.18 0.27
C GLN A 565 25.52 -41.36 1.37
N GLN A 566 24.26 -40.98 1.12
CA GLN A 566 23.13 -41.38 1.97
C GLN A 566 22.35 -42.46 1.24
N GLN A 567 22.16 -43.55 1.98
CA GLN A 567 21.54 -44.81 1.58
C GLN A 567 20.03 -44.71 1.85
N GLN A 568 19.23 -45.13 0.87
CA GLN A 568 17.82 -45.48 1.05
C GLN A 568 17.74 -46.75 1.87
N ASP A 569 16.78 -46.82 2.79
CA ASP A 569 16.10 -48.07 3.11
C ASP A 569 14.64 -47.77 3.47
N MET A 570 13.76 -48.50 2.79
CA MET A 570 12.36 -48.67 3.15
C MET A 570 12.26 -49.67 4.29
N TRP A 571 11.35 -49.42 5.24
CA TRP A 571 10.36 -50.38 5.76
C TRP A 571 9.19 -49.57 6.34
#